data_AF-A0A5W4F1T3-F1
#
_entry.id   AF-A0A5W4F1T3-F1
#
_cell.length_a   1.000
_cell.length_b   1.000
_cell.length_c   1.000
_cell.angle_alpha   90.00
_cell.angle_beta   90.00
_cell.angle_gamma   90.00
#
_symmetry.space_group_name_H-M   'P 1'
#
loop_
_entity.id
_entity.type
_entity.pdbx_description
1 polymer ?
#
loop_
_entity_poly.entity_id
_entity_poly.type
_entity_poly.pdbx_seq_one_letter_code
_entity_poly.pdbx_strand_id
1 'polypeptide(L)'
;MADNKNRLESILSRFDADWTASDEARREAKNDLFFSRVSQWDDWLSQYTTLQYRGQFDVVRPVVRKLVSEMRQNPIDVLYRPKDGASPDAADVLMGMYRTDMRHNTAKIAVNIAVREQIEAGVGAWRLVTDYEDQSPTSNNQVIRREPIHSACSHVIWDSNSKLMDKSDARHCTVIHSMSQNGWEDFAEKYDLDADDIPSFQNPNDWVFPWLTQDTIQIAEFYEV
;
A
#
# COMPACT_ATOMS: atom_id res chain seq x y z
N MET A 1 21.42 -3.17 23.14
CA MET A 1 20.23 -4.03 23.30
C MET A 1 19.12 -3.40 24.15
N ALA A 2 19.41 -2.80 25.32
CA ALA A 2 18.36 -2.16 26.15
C ALA A 2 17.72 -0.92 25.48
N ASP A 3 18.52 -0.10 24.78
CA ASP A 3 18.03 1.12 24.13
C ASP A 3 17.11 0.83 22.92
N ASN A 4 17.46 -0.17 22.11
CA ASN A 4 16.60 -0.62 20.99
C ASN A 4 15.28 -1.20 21.48
N LYS A 5 15.26 -1.92 22.61
CA LYS A 5 14.02 -2.45 23.19
C LYS A 5 13.09 -1.34 23.67
N ASN A 6 13.65 -0.33 24.34
CA ASN A 6 12.88 0.85 24.77
C ASN A 6 12.32 1.65 23.58
N ARG A 7 13.10 1.77 22.49
CA ARG A 7 12.64 2.42 21.25
C ARG A 7 11.54 1.61 20.57
N LEU A 8 11.67 0.29 20.50
CA LEU A 8 10.64 -0.59 19.94
C LEU A 8 9.32 -0.48 20.72
N GLU A 9 9.39 -0.47 22.05
CA GLU A 9 8.22 -0.30 22.92
C GLU A 9 7.55 1.06 22.69
N SER A 10 8.34 2.13 22.50
CA SER A 10 7.80 3.44 22.13
C SER A 10 7.13 3.45 20.74
N ILE A 11 7.67 2.71 19.76
CA ILE A 11 7.09 2.62 18.42
C ILE A 11 5.78 1.84 18.47
N LEU A 12 5.76 0.71 19.18
CA LEU A 12 4.55 -0.09 19.38
C LEU A 12 3.44 0.70 20.07
N SER A 13 3.78 1.47 21.11
CA SER A 13 2.80 2.33 21.78
C SER A 13 2.19 3.40 20.86
N ARG A 14 2.98 3.95 19.92
CA ARG A 14 2.46 4.90 18.92
C ARG A 14 1.58 4.20 17.91
N PHE A 15 2.04 3.05 17.42
CA PHE A 15 1.29 2.22 16.50
C PHE A 15 -0.08 1.84 17.06
N ASP A 16 -0.16 1.42 18.33
CA ASP A 16 -1.42 1.07 18.99
C ASP A 16 -2.38 2.27 19.04
N ALA A 17 -1.86 3.47 19.29
CA ALA A 17 -2.67 4.68 19.28
C ALA A 17 -3.24 4.99 17.89
N ASP A 18 -2.45 4.86 16.83
CA ASP A 18 -2.93 5.09 15.46
C ASP A 18 -3.84 3.97 14.95
N TRP A 19 -3.54 2.74 15.34
CA TRP A 19 -4.35 1.58 15.02
C TRP A 19 -5.74 1.74 15.62
N THR A 20 -5.84 2.02 16.92
CA THR A 20 -7.12 2.18 17.60
C THR A 20 -7.93 3.38 17.09
N ALA A 21 -7.25 4.48 16.72
CA ALA A 21 -7.91 5.66 16.18
C ALA A 21 -8.55 5.42 14.79
N SER A 22 -7.97 4.52 13.98
CA SER A 22 -8.41 4.24 12.61
C SER A 22 -9.15 2.90 12.45
N ASP A 23 -9.40 2.20 13.55
CA ASP A 23 -9.94 0.84 13.55
C ASP A 23 -11.28 0.72 12.80
N GLU A 24 -12.25 1.56 13.15
CA GLU A 24 -13.59 1.55 12.54
C GLU A 24 -13.54 1.83 11.04
N ALA A 25 -12.80 2.87 10.64
CA ALA A 25 -12.69 3.26 9.24
C ALA A 25 -12.03 2.16 8.39
N ARG A 26 -11.02 1.48 8.95
CA ARG A 26 -10.36 0.37 8.24
C ARG A 26 -11.22 -0.87 8.21
N ARG A 27 -12.01 -1.14 9.24
CA ARG A 27 -12.98 -2.25 9.22
C ARG A 27 -13.99 -2.04 8.09
N GLU A 28 -14.58 -0.85 7.98
CA GLU A 28 -15.51 -0.53 6.89
C GLU A 28 -14.82 -0.58 5.52
N ALA A 29 -13.61 -0.03 5.38
CA ALA A 29 -12.87 -0.10 4.12
C ALA A 29 -12.50 -1.54 3.72
N LYS A 30 -12.21 -2.43 4.68
CA LYS A 30 -12.00 -3.86 4.43
C LYS A 30 -13.29 -4.53 3.94
N ASN A 31 -14.43 -4.18 4.53
CA ASN A 31 -15.75 -4.68 4.12
C ASN A 31 -16.08 -4.27 2.69
N ASP A 32 -15.87 -3.00 2.34
CA ASP A 32 -16.13 -2.48 1.00
C ASP A 32 -15.24 -3.16 -0.06
N LEU A 33 -13.98 -3.43 0.29
CA LEU A 33 -13.06 -4.18 -0.57
C LEU A 33 -13.56 -5.62 -0.80
N PHE A 34 -14.03 -6.29 0.26
CA PHE A 34 -14.60 -7.63 0.15
C PHE A 34 -15.91 -7.64 -0.64
N PHE A 35 -16.79 -6.68 -0.38
CA PHE A 35 -18.08 -6.51 -1.02
C PHE A 35 -17.97 -6.29 -2.52
N SER A 36 -17.00 -5.45 -2.94
CA SER A 36 -16.75 -5.17 -4.35
C SER A 36 -16.06 -6.35 -5.06
N ARG A 37 -15.11 -7.04 -4.41
CA ARG A 37 -14.26 -8.05 -5.08
C ARG A 37 -14.76 -9.48 -4.97
N VAL A 38 -15.30 -9.90 -3.84
CA VAL A 38 -15.55 -11.31 -3.52
C VAL A 38 -17.04 -11.63 -3.50
N SER A 39 -17.75 -11.14 -2.51
CA SER A 39 -19.12 -11.52 -2.20
C SER A 39 -19.86 -10.36 -1.56
N GLN A 40 -21.15 -10.23 -1.88
CA GLN A 40 -22.05 -9.27 -1.22
C GLN A 40 -22.84 -9.92 -0.08
N TRP A 41 -22.60 -11.21 0.18
CA TRP A 41 -23.16 -11.90 1.31
C TRP A 41 -22.35 -11.62 2.58
N ASP A 42 -23.05 -11.66 3.70
CA ASP A 42 -22.48 -11.52 5.03
C ASP A 42 -21.52 -12.68 5.38
N ASP A 43 -20.54 -12.40 6.24
CA ASP A 43 -19.38 -13.25 6.51
C ASP A 43 -19.77 -14.59 7.17
N TRP A 44 -20.81 -14.59 8.01
CA TRP A 44 -21.30 -15.80 8.68
C TRP A 44 -21.82 -16.86 7.70
N LEU A 45 -22.29 -16.44 6.52
CA LEU A 45 -22.75 -17.35 5.48
C LEU A 45 -21.58 -18.05 4.79
N SER A 46 -20.39 -17.45 4.75
CA SER A 46 -19.21 -18.05 4.11
C SER A 46 -18.73 -19.32 4.82
N GLN A 47 -18.88 -19.38 6.15
CA GLN A 47 -18.40 -20.49 6.99
C GLN A 47 -19.22 -21.78 6.83
N TYR A 48 -20.47 -21.68 6.36
CA TYR A 48 -21.37 -22.83 6.23
C TYR A 48 -21.96 -22.88 4.82
N THR A 49 -21.65 -23.94 4.08
CA THR A 49 -22.32 -24.25 2.82
C THR A 49 -23.72 -24.79 3.13
N THR A 50 -24.70 -23.90 3.29
CA THR A 50 -26.09 -24.31 3.49
C THR A 50 -26.63 -24.99 2.22
N LEU A 51 -27.49 -25.99 2.36
CA LEU A 51 -28.16 -26.67 1.24
C LEU A 51 -29.12 -25.77 0.44
N GLN A 52 -29.42 -24.57 0.95
CA GLN A 52 -30.29 -23.60 0.29
C GLN A 52 -29.57 -22.87 -0.85
N TYR A 53 -30.31 -22.52 -1.90
CA TYR A 53 -29.81 -21.72 -3.00
C TYR A 53 -29.36 -20.33 -2.53
N ARG A 54 -28.19 -19.89 -2.99
CA ARG A 54 -27.64 -18.55 -2.75
C ARG A 54 -27.34 -17.88 -4.08
N GLY A 55 -28.20 -16.94 -4.49
CA GLY A 55 -28.00 -16.10 -5.66
C GLY A 55 -27.49 -14.71 -5.27
N GLN A 56 -26.54 -14.16 -6.02
CA GLN A 56 -26.07 -12.79 -5.84
C GLN A 56 -26.36 -11.98 -7.11
N PHE A 57 -26.97 -10.80 -6.95
CA PHE A 57 -27.17 -9.84 -8.05
C PHE A 57 -26.11 -8.76 -7.99
N ASP A 58 -25.03 -8.96 -8.76
CA ASP A 58 -23.91 -8.05 -8.75
C ASP A 58 -24.13 -6.83 -9.66
N VAL A 59 -24.63 -5.74 -9.06
CA VAL A 59 -24.79 -4.44 -9.73
C VAL A 59 -23.58 -3.51 -9.53
N VAL A 60 -22.70 -3.81 -8.59
CA VAL A 60 -21.60 -2.91 -8.18
C VAL A 60 -20.38 -3.09 -9.07
N ARG A 61 -19.97 -4.34 -9.37
CA ARG A 61 -18.77 -4.57 -10.20
C ARG A 61 -18.83 -3.92 -11.59
N PRO A 62 -19.96 -3.93 -12.32
CA PRO A 62 -20.05 -3.22 -13.60
C PRO A 62 -19.77 -1.72 -13.48
N VAL A 63 -20.27 -1.07 -12.42
CA VAL A 63 -20.06 0.36 -12.16
C VAL A 63 -18.60 0.64 -11.81
N VAL A 64 -18.01 -0.15 -10.91
CA VAL A 64 -16.58 -0.03 -10.54
C VAL A 64 -15.70 -0.20 -11.77
N ARG A 65 -15.96 -1.21 -12.61
CA ARG A 65 -15.18 -1.45 -13.84
C ARG A 65 -15.29 -0.29 -14.83
N LYS A 66 -16.46 0.32 -14.96
CA LYS A 66 -16.66 1.50 -15.81
C LYS A 66 -15.79 2.67 -15.34
N LEU A 67 -15.88 3.03 -14.06
CA LEU A 67 -15.11 4.14 -13.48
C LEU A 67 -13.60 3.90 -13.58
N VAL A 68 -13.15 2.69 -13.24
CA VAL A 68 -11.74 2.30 -13.39
C VAL A 68 -11.28 2.40 -14.85
N SER A 69 -12.12 2.01 -15.81
CA SER A 69 -11.79 2.14 -17.23
C SER A 69 -11.64 3.59 -17.67
N GLU A 70 -12.53 4.49 -17.23
CA GLU A 70 -12.48 5.92 -17.55
C GLU A 70 -11.20 6.57 -17.00
N MET A 71 -10.83 6.26 -15.75
CA MET A 71 -9.59 6.78 -15.15
C MET A 71 -8.33 6.19 -15.78
N ARG A 72 -8.37 4.94 -16.26
CA ARG A 72 -7.23 4.32 -16.96
C ARG A 72 -7.05 4.85 -18.39
N GLN A 73 -8.12 5.27 -19.05
CA GLN A 73 -8.05 5.93 -20.36
C GLN A 73 -7.40 7.31 -20.27
N ASN A 74 -7.61 8.00 -19.15
CA ASN A 74 -7.04 9.32 -18.86
C ASN A 74 -6.06 9.25 -17.68
N PRO A 75 -4.86 8.65 -17.85
CA PRO A 75 -3.87 8.61 -16.79
C PRO A 75 -3.39 10.02 -16.46
N ILE A 76 -3.48 10.38 -15.18
CA ILE A 76 -2.92 11.62 -14.66
C ILE A 76 -1.47 11.35 -14.28
N ASP A 77 -0.56 12.11 -14.87
CA ASP A 77 0.87 12.01 -14.61
C ASP A 77 1.45 13.36 -14.15
N VAL A 78 2.63 13.33 -13.55
CA VAL A 78 3.28 14.51 -12.99
C VAL A 78 3.72 15.45 -14.10
N LEU A 79 3.43 16.74 -13.94
CA LEU A 79 3.95 17.82 -14.79
C LEU A 79 4.64 18.85 -13.90
N TYR A 80 5.97 18.90 -13.96
CA TYR A 80 6.71 19.98 -13.31
C TYR A 80 6.53 21.28 -14.10
N ARG A 81 6.22 22.36 -13.39
CA ARG A 81 6.18 23.72 -13.93
C ARG A 81 7.24 24.56 -13.21
N PRO A 82 8.00 25.40 -13.93
CA PRO A 82 8.96 26.28 -13.29
C PRO A 82 8.22 27.27 -12.37
N LYS A 83 8.80 27.56 -11.22
CA LYS A 83 8.30 28.60 -10.31
C LYS A 83 8.67 29.98 -10.86
N ASP A 84 7.91 31.01 -10.48
CA ASP A 84 8.23 32.40 -10.82
C ASP A 84 9.68 32.76 -10.42
N GLY A 85 10.47 33.21 -11.40
CA GLY A 85 11.89 33.55 -11.25
C GLY A 85 12.87 32.40 -11.43
N ALA A 86 12.40 31.17 -11.65
CA ALA A 86 13.27 30.04 -12.02
C ALA A 86 13.52 30.00 -13.54
N SER A 87 14.62 29.38 -13.95
CA SER A 87 14.88 29.13 -15.37
C SER A 87 13.76 28.23 -15.95
N PRO A 88 13.18 28.56 -17.11
CA PRO A 88 12.19 27.72 -17.79
C PRO A 88 12.68 26.28 -18.01
N ASP A 89 13.98 26.11 -18.30
CA ASP A 89 14.59 24.83 -18.64
C ASP A 89 14.70 23.87 -17.43
N ALA A 90 14.53 24.37 -16.20
CA ALA A 90 14.64 23.55 -14.99
C ALA A 90 13.57 22.45 -14.94
N ALA A 91 12.37 22.73 -15.46
CA ALA A 91 11.29 21.75 -15.50
C ALA A 91 11.60 20.59 -16.44
N ASP A 92 12.22 20.87 -17.59
CA ASP A 92 12.52 19.85 -18.60
C ASP A 92 13.55 18.83 -18.11
N VAL A 93 14.55 19.28 -17.34
CA VAL A 93 15.54 18.39 -16.72
C VAL A 93 14.89 17.42 -15.73
N LEU A 94 14.05 17.93 -14.82
CA LEU A 94 13.35 17.11 -13.82
C LEU A 94 12.33 16.17 -14.48
N MET A 95 11.63 16.63 -15.51
CA MET A 95 10.72 15.80 -16.29
C MET A 95 11.46 14.69 -17.04
N GLY A 96 12.66 14.95 -17.55
CA GLY A 96 13.51 13.95 -18.20
C GLY A 96 13.89 12.82 -17.24
N MET A 97 14.29 13.16 -16.01
CA MET A 97 14.60 12.16 -14.97
C MET A 97 13.35 11.36 -14.58
N TYR A 98 12.25 12.05 -14.24
CA TYR A 98 11.00 11.41 -13.83
C TYR A 98 10.46 10.45 -14.88
N ARG A 99 10.45 10.84 -16.16
CA ARG A 99 9.98 9.98 -17.25
C ARG A 99 10.84 8.74 -17.45
N THR A 100 12.14 8.85 -17.22
CA THR A 100 13.07 7.71 -17.40
C THR A 100 12.85 6.65 -16.34
N ASP A 101 12.70 7.06 -15.07
CA ASP A 101 12.44 6.16 -13.95
C ASP A 101 11.01 5.59 -13.97
N MET A 102 10.02 6.43 -14.28
CA MET A 102 8.60 6.03 -14.20
C MET A 102 8.07 5.33 -15.46
N ARG A 103 8.92 5.10 -16.48
CA ARG A 103 8.53 4.29 -17.66
C ARG A 103 8.35 2.82 -17.35
N HIS A 104 8.93 2.32 -16.25
CA HIS A 104 8.83 0.92 -15.86
C HIS A 104 7.37 0.56 -15.56
N ASN A 105 6.98 -0.67 -15.93
CA ASN A 105 5.60 -1.14 -15.78
C ASN A 105 5.11 -1.06 -14.33
N THR A 106 6.00 -1.23 -13.35
CA THR A 106 5.70 -1.13 -11.91
C THR A 106 5.07 0.20 -11.55
N ALA A 107 5.54 1.31 -12.14
CA ALA A 107 4.98 2.63 -11.87
C ALA A 107 3.54 2.77 -12.38
N LYS A 108 3.25 2.23 -13.58
CA LYS A 108 1.90 2.21 -14.13
C LYS A 108 0.97 1.28 -13.34
N ILE A 109 1.49 0.13 -12.91
CA ILE A 109 0.75 -0.83 -12.08
C ILE A 109 0.38 -0.20 -10.73
N ALA A 110 1.32 0.51 -10.09
CA ALA A 110 1.09 1.21 -8.84
C ALA A 110 -0.08 2.21 -8.91
N VAL A 111 -0.10 3.06 -9.93
CA VAL A 111 -1.22 4.01 -10.13
C VAL A 111 -2.53 3.26 -10.39
N ASN A 112 -2.51 2.22 -11.22
CA ASN A 112 -3.71 1.44 -11.54
C ASN A 112 -4.31 0.71 -10.34
N ILE A 113 -3.48 0.31 -9.38
CA ILE A 113 -3.92 -0.31 -8.12
C ILE A 113 -4.48 0.76 -7.20
N ALA A 114 -3.75 1.85 -7.00
CA ALA A 114 -4.20 2.92 -6.11
C ALA A 114 -5.54 3.53 -6.56
N VAL A 115 -5.71 3.80 -7.86
CA VAL A 115 -6.99 4.31 -8.40
C VAL A 115 -8.12 3.30 -8.26
N ARG A 116 -7.82 2.00 -8.40
CA ARG A 116 -8.83 0.95 -8.23
C ARG A 116 -9.26 0.85 -6.77
N GLU A 117 -8.32 0.83 -5.83
CA GLU A 117 -8.61 0.77 -4.39
C GLU A 117 -9.23 2.07 -3.89
N GLN A 118 -8.94 3.21 -4.50
CA GLN A 118 -9.64 4.46 -4.24
C GLN A 118 -11.14 4.35 -4.58
N ILE A 119 -11.52 3.69 -5.67
CA ILE A 119 -12.93 3.50 -6.04
C ILE A 119 -13.60 2.43 -5.16
N GLU A 120 -12.88 1.36 -4.84
CA GLU A 120 -13.43 0.21 -4.11
C GLU A 120 -13.50 0.43 -2.58
N ALA A 121 -12.45 0.98 -1.97
CA ALA A 121 -12.28 1.11 -0.51
C ALA A 121 -11.98 2.54 -0.05
N GLY A 122 -12.00 3.52 -0.96
CA GLY A 122 -11.76 4.94 -0.66
C GLY A 122 -10.29 5.34 -0.49
N VAL A 123 -9.38 4.38 -0.33
CA VAL A 123 -7.95 4.62 -0.08
C VAL A 123 -7.10 3.74 -0.99
N GLY A 124 -6.08 4.34 -1.59
CA GLY A 124 -5.04 3.64 -2.34
C GLY A 124 -3.69 4.32 -2.12
N ALA A 125 -2.62 3.53 -2.09
CA ALA A 125 -1.27 4.04 -1.82
C ALA A 125 -0.22 3.35 -2.72
N TRP A 126 0.90 4.02 -2.88
CA TRP A 126 2.12 3.47 -3.47
C TRP A 126 3.32 4.02 -2.70
N ARG A 127 4.43 3.29 -2.71
CA ARG A 127 5.70 3.76 -2.15
C ARG A 127 6.68 4.15 -3.25
N LEU A 128 7.58 5.07 -2.93
CA LEU A 128 8.74 5.40 -3.74
C LEU A 128 9.98 4.83 -3.04
N VAL A 129 10.69 3.95 -3.73
CA VAL A 129 11.92 3.32 -3.24
C VAL A 129 13.07 3.70 -4.15
N THR A 130 14.27 3.74 -3.60
CA THR A 130 15.51 3.95 -4.35
C THR A 130 16.29 2.66 -4.39
N ASP A 131 16.74 2.27 -5.57
CA ASP A 131 17.60 1.10 -5.77
C ASP A 131 18.86 1.52 -6.55
N TYR A 132 19.95 0.77 -6.37
CA TYR A 132 21.18 0.98 -7.13
C TYR A 132 21.17 0.09 -8.37
N GLU A 133 21.39 0.71 -9.54
CA GLU A 133 21.37 -0.01 -10.82
C GLU A 133 22.57 0.41 -11.69
N ASP A 134 23.43 -0.55 -12.05
CA ASP A 134 24.64 -0.26 -12.83
C ASP A 134 24.41 -0.26 -14.35
N GLN A 135 23.38 -0.95 -14.84
CA GLN A 135 23.20 -1.19 -16.28
C GLN A 135 22.63 0.03 -17.01
N SER A 136 21.66 0.71 -16.42
CA SER A 136 20.99 1.87 -17.02
C SER A 136 20.44 2.83 -15.96
N PRO A 137 21.31 3.42 -15.11
CA PRO A 137 20.88 4.38 -14.12
C PRO A 137 20.45 5.70 -14.74
N THR A 138 19.58 6.43 -14.04
CA THR A 138 19.25 7.81 -14.40
C THR A 138 20.32 8.78 -13.95
N SER A 139 20.68 8.75 -12.67
CA SER A 139 21.70 9.61 -12.08
C SER A 139 22.36 8.90 -10.90
N ASN A 140 23.68 9.10 -10.72
CA ASN A 140 24.42 8.59 -9.57
C ASN A 140 24.30 7.06 -9.34
N ASN A 141 24.16 6.26 -10.40
CA ASN A 141 23.91 4.82 -10.33
C ASN A 141 22.66 4.43 -9.50
N GLN A 142 21.72 5.35 -9.33
CA GLN A 142 20.48 5.15 -8.59
C GLN A 142 19.27 5.31 -9.51
N VAL A 143 18.20 4.58 -9.17
CA VAL A 143 16.91 4.63 -9.85
C VAL A 143 15.81 4.71 -8.80
N ILE A 144 14.88 5.65 -8.98
CA ILE A 144 13.68 5.73 -8.15
C ILE A 144 12.59 4.85 -8.76
N ARG A 145 12.05 3.91 -7.99
CA ARG A 145 10.95 3.04 -8.43
C ARG A 145 9.70 3.30 -7.62
N ARG A 146 8.56 3.26 -8.30
CA ARG A 146 7.25 3.32 -7.65
C ARG A 146 6.71 1.91 -7.51
N GLU A 147 6.49 1.49 -6.27
CA GLU A 147 5.97 0.16 -5.95
C GLU A 147 4.52 0.23 -5.46
N PRO A 148 3.65 -0.66 -5.95
CA PRO A 148 2.27 -0.74 -5.48
C PRO A 148 2.22 -1.23 -4.03
N ILE A 149 1.29 -0.68 -3.27
CA ILE A 149 0.84 -1.29 -2.01
C ILE A 149 -0.58 -1.78 -2.24
N HIS A 150 -0.77 -3.09 -2.17
CA HIS A 150 -2.09 -3.70 -2.26
C HIS A 150 -2.79 -3.65 -0.91
N SER A 151 -4.12 -3.52 -0.93
CA SER A 151 -4.93 -3.44 0.29
C SER A 151 -4.40 -2.34 1.22
N ALA A 152 -4.22 -1.14 0.67
CA ALA A 152 -3.64 -0.01 1.40
C ALA A 152 -4.43 0.34 2.67
N CYS A 153 -5.75 0.05 2.70
CA CYS A 153 -6.60 0.25 3.87
C CYS A 153 -6.21 -0.60 5.09
N SER A 154 -5.60 -1.78 4.91
CA SER A 154 -5.13 -2.62 6.01
C SER A 154 -3.62 -2.55 6.23
N HIS A 155 -2.85 -2.23 5.18
CA HIS A 155 -1.39 -2.26 5.23
C HIS A 155 -0.74 -0.90 5.52
N VAL A 156 -1.41 0.23 5.28
CA VAL A 156 -0.81 1.56 5.51
C VAL A 156 -1.55 2.27 6.64
N ILE A 157 -0.78 2.70 7.64
CA ILE A 157 -1.32 3.27 8.88
C ILE A 157 -0.61 4.59 9.12
N TRP A 158 -1.40 5.65 9.00
CA TRP A 158 -0.94 7.02 9.16
C TRP A 158 -1.15 7.51 10.59
N ASP A 159 -0.34 8.50 10.97
CA ASP A 159 -0.56 9.30 12.18
C ASP A 159 -2.04 9.76 12.27
N SER A 160 -2.67 9.39 13.38
CA SER A 160 -4.06 9.73 13.72
C SER A 160 -4.33 11.24 13.74
N ASN A 161 -3.31 12.06 13.97
CA ASN A 161 -3.44 13.51 13.99
C ASN A 161 -3.39 14.17 12.61
N SER A 162 -3.04 13.43 11.55
CA SER A 162 -2.96 13.99 10.21
C SER A 162 -4.33 14.37 9.66
N LYS A 163 -4.49 15.64 9.30
CA LYS A 163 -5.73 16.24 8.78
C LYS A 163 -5.72 16.44 7.27
N LEU A 164 -4.54 16.55 6.67
CA LEU A 164 -4.43 16.72 5.22
C LEU A 164 -4.67 15.39 4.50
N MET A 165 -5.25 15.45 3.30
CA MET A 165 -5.51 14.26 2.48
C MET A 165 -4.21 13.65 1.92
N ASP A 166 -3.20 14.47 1.68
CA ASP A 166 -1.88 14.03 1.21
C ASP A 166 -1.00 13.46 2.33
N LYS A 167 -1.48 13.52 3.58
CA LYS A 167 -0.77 13.05 4.78
C LYS A 167 0.61 13.67 4.98
N SER A 168 0.85 14.86 4.41
CA SER A 168 2.13 15.58 4.55
C SER A 168 2.39 16.13 5.97
N ASP A 169 1.35 16.25 6.79
CA ASP A 169 1.41 16.65 8.20
C ASP A 169 1.61 15.47 9.17
N ALA A 170 1.60 14.23 8.67
CA ALA A 170 1.87 13.04 9.47
C ALA A 170 3.34 13.01 9.90
N ARG A 171 3.60 12.77 11.19
CA ARG A 171 4.98 12.64 11.71
C ARG A 171 5.55 11.25 11.55
N HIS A 172 4.66 10.27 11.38
CA HIS A 172 5.01 8.88 11.24
C HIS A 172 4.02 8.14 10.35
N CYS A 173 4.50 7.08 9.72
CA CYS A 173 3.73 6.18 8.89
C CYS A 173 4.24 4.75 9.09
N THR A 174 3.32 3.82 9.31
CA THR A 174 3.65 2.40 9.40
C THR A 174 3.09 1.68 8.18
N VAL A 175 3.96 0.95 7.48
CA VAL A 175 3.58 0.10 6.34
C VAL A 175 3.82 -1.35 6.72
N ILE A 176 2.78 -2.17 6.63
CA ILE A 176 2.83 -3.59 6.92
C ILE A 176 3.01 -4.34 5.60
N HIS A 177 3.88 -5.35 5.61
CA HIS A 177 4.11 -6.25 4.50
C HIS A 177 3.73 -7.66 4.95
N SER A 178 2.76 -8.26 4.25
CA SER A 178 2.45 -9.68 4.38
C SER A 178 3.14 -10.44 3.24
N MET A 179 4.02 -11.38 3.57
CA MET A 179 4.80 -12.14 2.59
C MET A 179 4.81 -13.64 2.91
N SER A 180 5.14 -14.44 1.90
CA SER A 180 5.44 -15.87 2.08
C SER A 180 6.82 -16.06 2.70
N GLN A 181 7.13 -17.28 3.14
CA GLN A 181 8.45 -17.62 3.69
C GLN A 181 9.61 -17.29 2.72
N ASN A 182 9.48 -17.65 1.44
CA ASN A 182 10.51 -17.30 0.45
C ASN A 182 10.64 -15.77 0.26
N GLY A 183 9.51 -15.04 0.33
CA GLY A 183 9.54 -13.58 0.26
C GLY A 183 10.21 -12.95 1.48
N TRP A 184 10.11 -13.59 2.64
CA TRP A 184 10.82 -13.21 3.86
C TRP A 184 12.33 -13.41 3.73
N GLU A 185 12.77 -14.56 3.19
CA GLU A 185 14.20 -14.81 2.93
C GLU A 185 14.80 -13.73 2.00
N ASP A 186 14.12 -13.42 0.89
CA ASP A 186 14.54 -12.36 -0.05
C ASP A 186 14.55 -10.96 0.61
N PHE A 187 13.59 -10.69 1.51
CA PHE A 187 13.51 -9.42 2.23
C PHE A 187 14.61 -9.32 3.27
N ALA A 188 14.86 -10.38 4.03
CA ALA A 188 15.91 -10.45 5.02
C ALA A 188 17.30 -10.27 4.37
N GLU A 189 17.53 -10.88 3.21
CA GLU A 189 18.77 -10.69 2.45
C GLU A 189 18.98 -9.22 2.03
N LYS A 190 17.92 -8.54 1.54
CA LYS A 190 18.01 -7.14 1.11
C LYS A 190 18.29 -6.15 2.24
N TYR A 191 17.74 -6.42 3.43
CA TYR A 191 17.85 -5.55 4.59
C TYR A 191 18.90 -6.02 5.61
N ASP A 192 19.70 -7.05 5.27
CA ASP A 192 20.73 -7.64 6.13
C ASP A 192 20.17 -8.08 7.50
N LEU A 193 19.01 -8.75 7.47
CA LEU A 193 18.32 -9.32 8.63
C LEU A 193 18.55 -10.83 8.71
N ASP A 194 18.39 -11.38 9.90
CA ASP A 194 18.44 -12.84 10.12
C ASP A 194 17.16 -13.49 9.60
N ALA A 195 17.29 -14.37 8.61
CA ALA A 195 16.16 -15.09 8.01
C ALA A 195 15.51 -16.07 9.00
N ASP A 196 16.25 -16.55 10.01
CA ASP A 196 15.73 -17.46 11.03
C ASP A 196 14.90 -16.73 12.11
N ASP A 197 15.00 -15.40 12.21
CA ASP A 197 14.21 -14.58 13.15
C ASP A 197 12.85 -14.23 12.52
N ILE A 198 11.84 -15.08 12.74
CA ILE A 198 10.51 -14.89 12.18
C ILE A 198 9.78 -13.77 12.95
N PRO A 199 9.50 -12.60 12.33
CA PRO A 199 8.80 -11.53 13.00
C PRO A 199 7.34 -11.90 13.23
N SER A 200 6.89 -11.72 14.48
CA SER A 200 5.48 -11.83 14.83
C SER A 200 4.85 -10.44 14.94
N PHE A 201 4.13 -10.01 13.90
CA PHE A 201 3.30 -8.81 13.93
C PHE A 201 1.81 -9.19 14.02
N GLN A 202 0.97 -8.30 14.55
CA GLN A 202 -0.47 -8.55 14.61
C GLN A 202 -1.05 -8.58 13.19
N ASN A 203 -1.81 -9.62 12.88
CA ASN A 203 -2.41 -9.82 11.57
C ASN A 203 -3.43 -8.72 11.23
N PRO A 204 -3.21 -7.91 10.18
CA PRO A 204 -4.21 -6.93 9.74
C PRO A 204 -5.43 -7.55 9.05
N ASN A 205 -5.29 -8.80 8.63
CA ASN A 205 -6.28 -9.54 7.86
C ASN A 205 -7.12 -10.43 8.79
N ASP A 206 -8.05 -9.81 9.51
CA ASP A 206 -9.04 -10.53 10.32
C ASP A 206 -10.17 -11.15 9.46
N TRP A 207 -10.33 -10.64 8.24
CA TRP A 207 -11.37 -11.07 7.31
C TRP A 207 -10.90 -12.31 6.56
N VAL A 208 -11.81 -13.29 6.43
CA VAL A 208 -11.59 -14.53 5.68
C VAL A 208 -11.59 -14.21 4.20
N PHE A 209 -10.54 -13.55 3.71
CA PHE A 209 -10.25 -13.60 2.30
C PHE A 209 -10.03 -15.08 1.96
N PRO A 210 -10.72 -15.62 0.93
CA PRO A 210 -10.74 -17.07 0.66
C PRO A 210 -9.38 -17.62 0.22
N TRP A 211 -8.38 -16.76 0.07
CA TRP A 211 -6.98 -17.08 -0.20
C TRP A 211 -6.09 -16.95 1.03
N LEU A 212 -6.62 -17.12 2.25
CA LEU A 212 -5.84 -17.17 3.48
C LEU A 212 -4.80 -18.30 3.40
N THR A 213 -3.56 -17.94 3.09
CA THR A 213 -2.39 -18.82 3.21
C THR A 213 -2.03 -18.92 4.68
N GLN A 214 -1.92 -20.16 5.19
CA GLN A 214 -1.65 -20.44 6.61
C GLN A 214 -0.27 -19.92 7.06
N ASP A 215 0.67 -19.76 6.11
CA ASP A 215 2.05 -19.34 6.36
C ASP A 215 2.28 -17.91 5.84
N THR A 216 1.75 -16.92 6.55
CA THR A 216 2.04 -15.49 6.25
C THR A 216 2.95 -14.91 7.31
N ILE A 217 4.11 -14.41 6.89
CA ILE A 217 5.04 -13.66 7.73
C ILE A 217 4.75 -12.18 7.55
N GLN A 218 4.71 -11.45 8.66
CA GLN A 218 4.34 -10.06 8.67
C GLN A 218 5.42 -9.21 9.30
N ILE A 219 5.83 -8.19 8.57
CA ILE A 219 6.79 -7.20 9.02
C ILE A 219 6.22 -5.80 8.82
N ALA A 220 6.56 -4.89 9.73
CA ALA A 220 6.16 -3.49 9.65
C ALA A 220 7.39 -2.60 9.45
N GLU A 221 7.35 -1.76 8.42
CA GLU A 221 8.28 -0.65 8.20
C GLU A 221 7.70 0.60 8.89
N PHE A 222 8.42 1.15 9.87
CA PHE A 222 8.03 2.39 10.55
C PHE A 222 8.89 3.55 10.06
N TYR A 223 8.24 4.56 9.50
CA TYR A 223 8.87 5.81 9.04
C TYR A 223 8.56 6.94 10.03
N GLU A 224 9.57 7.70 10.43
CA GLU A 224 9.44 8.90 11.28
C GLU A 224 10.27 10.06 10.73
N VAL A 225 9.83 11.30 11.01
CA VAL A 225 10.52 12.56 10.67
C VAL A 225 11.28 13.11 11.86
#